data_AF-A0A6G8TYV7-F1
#
_entry.id   AF-A0A6G8TYV7-F1
#
_cell.length_a   1.000
_cell.length_b   1.000
_cell.length_c   1.000
_cell.angle_alpha   90.00
_cell.angle_beta   90.00
_cell.angle_gamma   90.00
#
_symmetry.space_group_name_H-M   'P 1'
#
loop_
_entity.id
_entity.type
_entity.pdbx_description
1 polymer ?
#
loop_
_entity_poly.entity_id
_entity_poly.type
_entity_poly.pdbx_seq_one_letter_code
_entity_poly.pdbx_strand_id
1 'polypeptide(L)'
;MAEAQPANDDPVAGLIDIPLPREVSLWPQTWEARIAIILVLGFAIALVWRVVHVRRANRYRRAALAELEAIGRTSSPAPTELLARLSLLVRRTALAAFPRQQVAPLVGPAWLSFLDHSYGGREFSEGVGRLLVTGPYRNGAPEDAELATLVALVRRWIKVHHA
;
A
#
# COMPACT_ATOMS: atom_id res chain seq x y z
N MET A 1 -82.51 -47.17 -33.96
CA MET A 1 -81.47 -46.21 -34.38
C MET A 1 -81.48 -45.13 -33.30
N ALA A 2 -80.57 -45.20 -32.31
CA ALA A 2 -79.24 -44.58 -32.34
C ALA A 2 -79.38 -43.08 -32.73
N GLU A 3 -79.10 -42.12 -31.87
CA GLU A 3 -77.84 -41.96 -31.15
C GLU A 3 -78.05 -41.43 -29.72
N ALA A 4 -77.39 -42.05 -28.74
CA ALA A 4 -77.27 -41.51 -27.40
C ALA A 4 -76.32 -40.31 -27.40
N GLN A 5 -76.72 -39.23 -26.73
CA GLN A 5 -75.87 -38.09 -26.41
C GLN A 5 -74.58 -38.54 -25.70
N PRO A 6 -73.38 -38.16 -26.17
CA PRO A 6 -72.23 -38.10 -25.27
C PRO A 6 -72.41 -36.82 -24.45
N ALA A 7 -72.90 -36.96 -23.22
CA ALA A 7 -72.70 -35.94 -22.20
C ALA A 7 -71.20 -35.85 -21.95
N ASN A 8 -70.53 -34.97 -22.68
CA ASN A 8 -69.12 -34.69 -22.53
C ASN A 8 -68.97 -33.83 -21.26
N ASP A 9 -69.09 -34.47 -20.10
CA ASP A 9 -68.72 -33.91 -18.81
C ASP A 9 -67.19 -33.81 -18.81
N ASP A 10 -66.71 -32.66 -19.30
CA ASP A 10 -65.29 -32.33 -19.34
C ASP A 10 -64.76 -32.32 -17.89
N PRO A 11 -63.96 -33.33 -17.48
CA PRO A 11 -63.63 -33.59 -16.07
C PRO A 11 -62.72 -32.51 -15.47
N VAL A 12 -62.28 -31.54 -16.27
CA VAL A 12 -61.42 -30.43 -15.87
C VAL A 12 -62.15 -29.08 -15.82
N ALA A 13 -63.42 -29.02 -16.20
CA ALA A 13 -64.19 -27.76 -16.27
C ALA A 13 -64.44 -27.09 -14.89
N GLY A 14 -64.16 -27.78 -13.79
CA GLY A 14 -64.30 -27.28 -12.42
C GLY A 14 -62.98 -26.95 -11.71
N LEU A 15 -61.83 -27.01 -12.39
CA LEU A 15 -60.54 -26.65 -11.80
C LEU A 15 -60.46 -25.13 -11.61
N ILE A 16 -60.32 -24.72 -10.35
CA ILE A 16 -60.05 -23.34 -9.97
C ILE A 16 -58.56 -23.09 -10.23
N ASP A 17 -58.23 -22.20 -11.16
CA ASP A 17 -56.86 -21.73 -11.39
C ASP A 17 -56.29 -21.17 -10.08
N ILE A 18 -55.24 -21.80 -9.56
CA ILE A 18 -54.53 -21.33 -8.36
C ILE A 18 -53.74 -20.09 -8.78
N PRO A 19 -54.03 -18.90 -8.23
CA PRO A 19 -53.26 -17.71 -8.55
C PRO A 19 -51.81 -17.92 -8.11
N LEU A 20 -50.87 -17.82 -9.06
CA LEU A 20 -49.45 -17.89 -8.74
C LEU A 20 -49.12 -16.83 -7.66
N PRO A 21 -48.34 -17.18 -6.63
CA PRO A 21 -47.92 -16.21 -5.64
C PRO A 21 -47.18 -15.08 -6.34
N ARG A 22 -47.55 -13.83 -6.03
CA ARG A 22 -46.85 -12.65 -6.54
C ARG A 22 -45.35 -12.81 -6.28
N GLU A 23 -44.55 -12.55 -7.31
CA GLU A 23 -43.09 -12.56 -7.19
C GLU A 23 -42.67 -11.64 -6.04
N VAL A 24 -41.97 -12.22 -5.05
CA VAL A 24 -41.45 -11.47 -3.92
C VAL A 24 -40.31 -10.59 -4.42
N SER A 25 -40.48 -9.27 -4.32
CA SER A 25 -39.40 -8.36 -4.65
C SER A 25 -38.26 -8.58 -3.65
N LEU A 26 -37.07 -8.91 -4.15
CA LEU A 26 -35.84 -8.98 -3.36
C LEU A 26 -35.34 -7.58 -2.93
N TRP A 27 -36.05 -6.53 -3.34
CA TRP A 27 -35.72 -5.17 -2.96
C TRP A 27 -36.31 -4.83 -1.58
N PRO A 28 -35.52 -4.28 -0.64
CA PRO A 28 -36.04 -3.94 0.66
C PRO A 28 -37.10 -2.84 0.56
N GLN A 29 -38.33 -3.22 0.93
CA GLN A 29 -39.48 -2.32 1.02
C GLN A 29 -39.34 -1.37 2.22
N THR A 30 -38.61 -1.78 3.27
CA THR A 30 -38.44 -0.99 4.50
C THR A 30 -37.33 0.05 4.36
N TRP A 31 -37.61 1.26 4.85
CA TRP A 31 -36.67 2.39 4.83
C TRP A 31 -35.40 2.09 5.63
N GLU A 32 -35.51 1.33 6.72
CA GLU A 32 -34.40 0.89 7.57
C GLU A 32 -33.39 0.03 6.80
N ALA A 33 -33.86 -0.92 6.00
CA ALA A 33 -32.98 -1.78 5.21
C ALA A 33 -32.28 -1.00 4.09
N ARG A 34 -32.92 0.04 3.54
CA ARG A 34 -32.28 0.95 2.57
C ARG A 34 -31.15 1.75 3.21
N ILE A 35 -31.38 2.28 4.42
CA ILE A 35 -30.34 2.98 5.19
C ILE A 35 -29.19 2.03 5.52
N ALA A 36 -29.49 0.81 5.95
CA ALA A 36 -28.47 -0.20 6.25
C ALA A 36 -27.59 -0.49 5.03
N ILE A 37 -28.18 -0.65 3.84
CA ILE A 37 -27.43 -0.85 2.59
C ILE A 37 -26.51 0.34 2.30
N ILE A 38 -27.00 1.57 2.44
CA ILE A 38 -26.20 2.79 2.22
C ILE A 38 -25.03 2.84 3.21
N LEU A 39 -25.26 2.54 4.48
CA LEU A 39 -24.21 2.53 5.51
C LEU A 39 -23.15 1.46 5.22
N VAL A 40 -23.58 0.24 4.88
CA VAL A 40 -22.66 -0.86 4.52
C VAL A 40 -21.83 -0.48 3.29
N LEU A 41 -22.47 0.08 2.26
CA LEU A 41 -21.79 0.50 1.05
C LEU A 41 -20.81 1.65 1.33
N GLY A 42 -21.22 2.65 2.10
CA GLY A 42 -20.36 3.77 2.52
C GLY A 42 -19.16 3.28 3.32
N PHE A 43 -19.37 2.35 4.25
CA PHE A 43 -18.30 1.72 5.02
C PHE A 43 -17.34 0.93 4.13
N ALA A 44 -17.86 0.13 3.21
CA ALA A 44 -17.04 -0.62 2.24
C ALA A 44 -16.20 0.31 1.37
N ILE A 45 -16.78 1.40 0.86
CA ILE A 45 -16.06 2.42 0.08
C ILE A 45 -14.97 3.08 0.94
N ALA A 46 -15.28 3.48 2.17
CA ALA A 46 -14.30 4.09 3.07
C ALA A 46 -13.15 3.13 3.39
N LEU A 47 -13.45 1.84 3.59
CA LEU A 47 -12.45 0.80 3.83
C LEU A 47 -11.56 0.60 2.61
N VAL A 48 -12.14 0.46 1.41
CA VAL A 48 -11.40 0.32 0.15
C VAL A 48 -10.52 1.54 -0.09
N TRP A 49 -11.07 2.74 0.09
CA TRP A 49 -10.32 4.00 -0.07
C TRP A 49 -9.14 4.06 0.91
N ARG A 50 -9.35 3.73 2.19
CA ARG A 50 -8.28 3.67 3.19
C ARG A 50 -7.21 2.65 2.83
N VAL A 51 -7.60 1.44 2.42
CA VAL A 51 -6.67 0.39 2.02
C VAL A 51 -5.87 0.83 0.79
N VAL A 52 -6.51 1.37 -0.24
CA VAL A 52 -5.83 1.88 -1.45
C VAL A 52 -4.88 3.02 -1.09
N HIS A 53 -5.30 3.95 -0.23
CA HIS A 53 -4.47 5.06 0.20
C HIS A 53 -3.24 4.60 0.98
N VAL A 54 -3.41 3.67 1.93
CA VAL A 54 -2.31 3.07 2.70
C VAL A 54 -1.40 2.24 1.79
N ARG A 55 -1.95 1.48 0.86
CA ARG A 55 -1.16 0.70 -0.10
C ARG A 55 -0.38 1.60 -1.04
N ARG A 56 -0.98 2.69 -1.53
CA ARG A 56 -0.32 3.68 -2.40
C ARG A 56 0.76 4.43 -1.63
N ALA A 57 0.51 4.80 -0.38
CA ALA A 57 1.53 5.33 0.52
C ALA A 57 2.65 4.31 0.77
N ASN A 58 2.38 3.01 0.84
CA ASN A 58 3.43 2.01 1.04
C ASN A 58 4.12 1.52 -0.25
N ARG A 59 3.69 1.97 -1.43
CA ARG A 59 4.35 1.59 -2.70
C ARG A 59 5.79 2.08 -2.76
N TYR A 60 6.05 3.32 -2.33
CA TYR A 60 7.42 3.85 -2.33
C TYR A 60 8.31 3.06 -1.37
N ARG A 61 7.81 2.67 -0.18
CA ARG A 61 8.56 1.84 0.78
C ARG A 61 8.94 0.49 0.18
N ARG A 62 7.99 -0.17 -0.49
CA ARG A 62 8.24 -1.45 -1.18
C ARG A 62 9.25 -1.31 -2.30
N ALA A 63 9.15 -0.25 -3.11
CA ALA A 63 10.11 0.01 -4.18
C ALA A 63 11.52 0.26 -3.61
N ALA A 64 11.64 1.07 -2.57
CA ALA A 64 12.91 1.37 -1.91
C ALA A 64 13.56 0.13 -1.27
N LEU A 65 12.77 -0.74 -0.64
CA LEU A 65 13.26 -2.02 -0.09
C LEU A 65 13.72 -2.98 -1.20
N ALA A 66 12.97 -3.06 -2.31
CA ALA A 66 13.36 -3.89 -3.45
C ALA A 66 14.65 -3.39 -4.11
N GLU A 67 14.82 -2.08 -4.25
CA GLU A 67 16.05 -1.46 -4.75
C GLU A 67 17.23 -1.71 -3.79
N LEU A 68 17.02 -1.60 -2.47
CA LEU A 68 18.03 -1.93 -1.47
C LEU A 68 18.47 -3.41 -1.56
N GLU A 69 17.54 -4.34 -1.77
CA GLU A 69 17.86 -5.75 -1.99
C GLU A 69 18.63 -5.97 -3.29
N ALA A 70 18.26 -5.29 -4.38
CA ALA A 70 18.98 -5.37 -5.65
C ALA A 70 20.42 -4.86 -5.53
N ILE A 71 20.63 -3.77 -4.79
CA ILE A 71 21.97 -3.25 -4.47
C ILE A 71 22.80 -4.30 -3.71
N GLY A 72 22.20 -4.97 -2.71
CA GLY A 72 22.90 -6.00 -1.93
C GLY A 72 23.18 -7.31 -2.68
N ARG A 73 22.45 -7.61 -3.77
CA ARG A 73 22.68 -8.79 -4.61
C ARG A 73 23.67 -8.56 -5.75
N THR A 74 24.03 -7.31 -6.02
CA THR A 74 25.04 -7.00 -7.03
C THR A 74 26.39 -7.48 -6.51
N SER A 75 27.04 -8.42 -7.20
CA SER A 75 28.37 -8.93 -6.80
C SER A 75 29.40 -7.81 -6.81
N SER A 76 29.94 -7.51 -5.63
CA SER A 76 31.08 -6.61 -5.36
C SER A 76 31.15 -5.32 -6.20
N PRO A 77 30.15 -4.41 -6.13
CA PRO A 77 30.38 -3.04 -6.54
C PRO A 77 31.51 -2.43 -5.70
N ALA A 78 32.31 -1.54 -6.28
CA ALA A 78 33.32 -0.81 -5.53
C ALA A 78 32.67 -0.14 -4.29
N PRO A 79 33.31 -0.12 -3.10
CA PRO A 79 32.74 0.47 -1.89
C PRO A 79 32.15 1.87 -2.08
N THR A 80 32.82 2.69 -2.89
CA THR A 80 32.38 4.05 -3.25
C THR A 80 31.11 4.06 -4.10
N GLU A 81 30.96 3.11 -5.02
CA GLU A 81 29.77 2.98 -5.85
C GLU A 81 28.57 2.52 -5.02
N LEU A 82 28.78 1.54 -4.13
CA LEU A 82 27.76 1.09 -3.19
C LEU A 82 27.24 2.26 -2.34
N LEU A 83 28.17 3.05 -1.78
CA LEU A 83 27.82 4.22 -0.99
C LEU A 83 27.02 5.25 -1.80
N ALA A 84 27.41 5.54 -3.05
CA ALA A 84 26.71 6.46 -3.92
C ALA A 84 25.29 5.97 -4.26
N ARG A 85 25.12 4.66 -4.50
CA ARG A 85 23.80 4.05 -4.71
C ARG A 85 22.92 4.18 -3.45
N LEU A 86 23.48 3.96 -2.27
CA LEU A 86 22.77 4.11 -0.99
C LEU A 86 22.35 5.55 -0.73
N SER A 87 23.24 6.53 -0.91
CA SER A 87 22.92 7.95 -0.70
C SER A 87 21.81 8.42 -1.63
N LEU A 88 21.86 7.99 -2.89
CA LEU A 88 20.85 8.30 -3.89
C LEU A 88 19.50 7.64 -3.55
N LEU A 89 19.50 6.37 -3.13
CA LEU A 89 18.31 5.65 -2.68
C LEU A 89 17.64 6.37 -1.50
N VAL A 90 18.39 6.73 -0.46
CA VAL A 90 17.85 7.44 0.71
C VAL A 90 17.26 8.79 0.28
N ARG A 91 17.95 9.54 -0.59
CA ARG A 91 17.47 10.84 -1.09
C ARG A 91 16.17 10.70 -1.88
N ARG A 92 16.08 9.75 -2.79
CA ARG A 92 14.85 9.44 -3.55
C ARG A 92 13.71 9.03 -2.63
N THR A 93 14.00 8.19 -1.64
CA THR A 93 12.99 7.69 -0.69
C THR A 93 12.44 8.83 0.16
N ALA A 94 13.29 9.74 0.65
CA ALA A 94 12.85 10.91 1.40
C ALA A 94 12.01 11.87 0.54
N LEU A 95 12.39 12.11 -0.73
CA LEU A 95 11.59 12.93 -1.65
C LEU A 95 10.24 12.30 -2.03
N ALA A 96 10.13 10.98 -1.95
CA ALA A 96 8.88 10.26 -2.16
C ALA A 96 7.99 10.24 -0.90
N ALA A 97 8.60 10.27 0.29
CA ALA A 97 7.91 10.23 1.57
C ALA A 97 7.45 11.63 2.06
N PHE A 98 8.25 12.67 1.85
CA PHE A 98 8.05 13.99 2.44
C PHE A 98 7.86 15.10 1.37
N PRO A 99 7.26 16.25 1.73
CA PRO A 99 7.13 17.38 0.82
C PRO A 99 8.49 17.84 0.28
N ARG A 100 8.58 18.00 -1.04
CA ARG A 100 9.83 18.39 -1.74
C ARG A 100 10.41 19.70 -1.19
N GLN A 101 9.56 20.64 -0.79
CA GLN A 101 9.97 21.93 -0.24
C GLN A 101 10.76 21.80 1.07
N GLN A 102 10.49 20.75 1.86
CA GLN A 102 11.18 20.50 3.11
C GLN A 102 12.50 19.76 2.90
N VAL A 103 12.52 18.78 1.99
CA VAL A 103 13.69 17.89 1.80
C VAL A 103 14.73 18.44 0.81
N ALA A 104 14.29 19.05 -0.29
CA ALA A 104 15.19 19.52 -1.35
C ALA A 104 16.29 20.48 -0.88
N PRO A 105 16.05 21.46 0.02
CA PRO A 105 17.09 22.38 0.46
C PRO A 105 18.08 21.77 1.46
N LEU A 106 17.77 20.60 2.05
CA LEU A 106 18.61 20.00 3.10
C LEU A 106 19.87 19.40 2.50
N VAL A 107 21.02 19.81 3.02
CA VAL A 107 22.34 19.30 2.64
C VAL A 107 23.22 19.11 3.88
N GLY A 108 24.24 18.26 3.78
CA GLY A 108 25.25 18.11 4.82
C GLY A 108 24.67 17.68 6.18
N PRO A 109 25.06 18.33 7.29
CA PRO A 109 24.56 18.00 8.63
C PRO A 109 23.03 18.16 8.79
N ALA A 110 22.43 19.16 8.13
CA ALA A 110 20.99 19.39 8.21
C ALA A 110 20.19 18.23 7.59
N TRP A 111 20.74 17.61 6.54
CA TRP A 111 20.18 16.41 5.94
C TRP A 111 20.21 15.21 6.90
N LEU A 112 21.34 14.98 7.58
CA LEU A 112 21.47 13.87 8.54
C LEU A 112 20.54 14.06 9.75
N SER A 113 20.46 15.29 10.27
CA SER A 113 19.54 15.63 11.36
C SER A 113 18.08 15.38 10.96
N PHE A 114 17.69 15.74 9.74
CA PHE A 114 16.34 15.43 9.25
C PHE A 114 16.05 13.93 9.20
N LEU A 115 17.00 13.12 8.72
CA LEU A 115 16.85 11.67 8.70
C LEU A 115 16.65 11.13 10.12
N ASP A 116 17.43 11.60 11.08
CA ASP A 116 17.30 11.25 12.50
C ASP A 116 15.93 11.60 13.09
N HIS A 117 15.44 12.81 12.83
CA HIS A 117 14.11 13.24 13.28
C HIS A 117 12.98 12.41 12.68
N SER A 118 13.12 11.96 11.43
CA SER A 118 12.06 11.22 10.75
C SER A 118 11.77 9.83 11.34
N TYR A 119 12.69 9.23 12.11
CA TYR A 119 12.45 7.95 12.81
C TYR A 119 12.75 7.98 14.31
N GLY A 120 13.17 9.13 14.85
CA GLY A 120 13.46 9.30 16.29
C GLY A 120 14.79 8.71 16.74
N GLY A 121 15.82 8.71 15.88
CA GLY A 121 17.15 8.18 16.20
C GLY A 121 18.25 9.25 16.12
N ARG A 122 19.52 8.82 16.22
CA ARG A 122 20.72 9.65 16.05
C ARG A 122 21.81 8.97 15.21
N GLU A 123 21.51 7.82 14.61
CA GLU A 123 22.52 6.98 13.95
C GLU A 123 22.99 7.61 12.61
N PHE A 124 22.24 8.54 12.03
CA PHE A 124 22.67 9.25 10.82
C PHE A 124 23.60 10.43 11.11
N SER A 125 23.34 11.22 12.15
CA SER A 125 24.19 12.36 12.52
C SER A 125 25.40 11.96 13.36
N GLU A 126 25.27 11.00 14.29
CA GLU A 126 26.32 10.60 15.22
C GLU A 126 27.03 9.30 14.79
N GLY A 127 26.41 8.50 13.93
CA GLY A 127 26.88 7.15 13.59
C GLY A 127 27.35 6.97 12.14
N VAL A 128 27.22 5.73 11.66
CA VAL A 128 27.66 5.31 10.32
C VAL A 128 26.93 6.03 9.18
N GLY A 129 25.75 6.61 9.43
CA GLY A 129 25.01 7.34 8.41
C GLY A 129 25.69 8.64 7.96
N ARG A 130 26.67 9.14 8.70
CA ARG A 130 27.54 10.24 8.25
C ARG A 130 28.26 9.94 6.94
N LEU A 131 28.55 8.66 6.67
CA LEU A 131 29.19 8.23 5.44
C LEU A 131 28.40 8.67 4.20
N LEU A 132 27.08 8.82 4.28
CA LEU A 132 26.25 9.31 3.17
C LEU A 132 26.62 10.72 2.71
N VAL A 133 27.18 11.54 3.60
CA VAL A 133 27.61 12.92 3.33
C VAL A 133 29.12 12.99 3.18
N THR A 134 29.87 12.35 4.07
CA THR A 134 31.33 12.50 4.14
C THR A 134 32.09 11.56 3.22
N GLY A 135 31.49 10.43 2.81
CA GLY A 135 32.21 9.41 2.07
C GLY A 135 32.75 9.84 0.70
N PRO A 136 32.07 10.68 -0.11
CA PRO A 136 32.65 11.22 -1.34
C PRO A 136 33.90 12.08 -1.13
N TYR A 137 34.09 12.63 0.08
CA TYR A 137 35.20 13.53 0.43
C TYR A 137 36.26 12.84 1.31
N ARG A 138 36.10 11.55 1.61
CA ARG A 138 37.02 10.82 2.50
C ARG A 138 38.21 10.31 1.69
N ASN A 139 39.42 10.52 2.19
CA ASN A 139 40.64 9.94 1.63
C ASN A 139 40.73 8.46 2.05
N GLY A 140 39.96 7.60 1.38
CA GLY A 140 39.93 6.16 1.62
C GLY A 140 38.54 5.56 1.42
N ALA A 141 38.48 4.36 0.85
CA ALA A 141 37.24 3.61 0.70
C ALA A 141 36.65 3.27 2.08
N PRO A 142 35.32 3.33 2.25
CA PRO A 142 34.67 2.81 3.45
C PRO A 142 34.98 1.34 3.65
N GLU A 143 35.11 0.91 4.90
CA GLU A 143 35.29 -0.51 5.20
C GLU A 143 34.00 -1.29 4.93
N ASP A 144 34.12 -2.56 4.55
CA ASP A 144 32.96 -3.42 4.26
C ASP A 144 32.01 -3.55 5.47
N ALA A 145 32.56 -3.56 6.68
CA ALA A 145 31.79 -3.59 7.92
C ALA A 145 30.97 -2.30 8.15
N GLU A 146 31.56 -1.13 7.85
CA GLU A 146 30.85 0.15 7.90
C GLU A 146 29.70 0.16 6.87
N LEU A 147 29.96 -0.33 5.65
CA LEU A 147 28.95 -0.42 4.60
C LEU A 147 27.80 -1.38 4.96
N ALA A 148 28.11 -2.55 5.52
CA ALA A 148 27.09 -3.49 5.98
C ALA A 148 26.19 -2.87 7.07
N THR A 149 26.80 -2.14 8.01
CA THR A 149 26.09 -1.43 9.07
C THR A 149 25.21 -0.31 8.50
N LEU A 150 25.72 0.42 7.50
CA LEU A 150 24.96 1.45 6.79
C LEU A 150 23.76 0.88 6.03
N VAL A 151 23.92 -0.25 5.35
CA VAL A 151 22.81 -0.96 4.67
C VAL A 151 21.73 -1.35 5.68
N ALA A 152 22.12 -1.88 6.84
CA ALA A 152 21.19 -2.23 7.91
C ALA A 152 20.45 -0.99 8.47
N LEU A 153 21.16 0.12 8.67
CA LEU A 153 20.59 1.39 9.10
C LEU A 153 19.57 1.93 8.09
N VAL A 154 19.94 1.98 6.81
CA VAL A 154 19.04 2.43 5.72
C VAL A 154 17.80 1.53 5.64
N ARG A 155 17.97 0.19 5.74
CA ARG A 155 16.85 -0.75 5.76
C ARG A 155 15.89 -0.46 6.91
N ARG A 156 16.42 -0.22 8.11
CA ARG A 156 15.63 0.10 9.30
C ARG A 156 14.86 1.40 9.06
N TRP A 157 15.56 2.45 8.65
CA TRP A 157 14.97 3.76 8.36
C TRP A 157 13.82 3.68 7.35
N ILE A 158 13.99 2.98 6.22
CA ILE A 158 12.91 2.80 5.22
C ILE A 158 11.66 2.14 5.82
N LYS A 159 11.83 1.25 6.81
CA LYS A 159 10.71 0.56 7.48
C LYS A 159 10.01 1.42 8.54
N VAL A 160 10.76 2.24 9.28
CA VAL A 160 10.25 2.92 10.49
C VAL A 160 10.02 4.42 10.35
N HIS A 161 10.52 5.08 9.29
CA HIS A 161 10.36 6.52 9.17
C HIS A 161 8.88 6.92 9.10
N HIS A 162 8.56 7.99 9.81
CA HIS A 162 7.26 8.62 9.87
C HIS A 162 7.20 9.71 8.79
N ALA A 163 6.39 9.48 7.78
CA ALA A 163 6.13 10.39 6.66
C ALA A 163 4.83 11.15 6.89
#